data_AF-A0AAV0JRR4-F1
#
_entry.id   AF-A0AAV0JRR4-F1
#
_cell.length_a   1.000
_cell.length_b   1.000
_cell.length_c   1.000
_cell.angle_alpha   90.00
_cell.angle_beta   90.00
_cell.angle_gamma   90.00
#
_symmetry.space_group_name_H-M   'P 1'
#
loop_
_entity.id
_entity.type
_entity.pdbx_description
1 polymer ?
#
loop_
_entity_poly.entity_id
_entity_poly.type
_entity_poly.pdbx_seq_one_letter_code
_entity_poly.pdbx_strand_id
1 'polypeptide(L)'
;MAEQPLDLSATISEQPLELESSPSASPPGEEETEGEESLGKLVADSSFERGRHVMFLQMMYQMLPHHYQSQEINRLTLAYFAISGLDIVGSLDTVDRDEVASWVLSFRTHPEDIAEINCAAICFMLDDWSGMDRDKATEYILKCKAYDGGFGMTPGAESHGGGTYCAVASLQLMGSIGVDLFSSSASSSILDIPLLLEWCLQRQASDGGFQGRSNKPSDTCYAFWIGAVLKILGAGKLIDEKALRGFLLTCQSEYGGFSKFPDELPDLYHSYYGFIAFSLLEEPGLNSICVELGITDAAALSK
;
A
#
# COMPACT_ATOMS: atom_id res chain seq x y z
N MET A 1 -47.90 30.18 -19.02
CA MET A 1 -46.87 29.64 -19.92
C MET A 1 -46.45 28.31 -19.35
N ALA A 2 -46.95 27.23 -19.95
CA ALA A 2 -46.66 25.87 -19.59
C ALA A 2 -45.59 25.37 -20.58
N GLU A 3 -44.49 24.82 -20.07
CA GLU A 3 -43.56 24.05 -20.89
C GLU A 3 -43.77 22.57 -20.61
N GLN A 4 -44.14 21.86 -21.68
CA GLN A 4 -44.24 20.41 -21.78
C GLN A 4 -42.84 19.81 -22.05
N PRO A 5 -42.65 18.50 -21.74
CA PRO A 5 -41.36 17.83 -21.79
C PRO A 5 -40.99 17.37 -23.21
N LEU A 6 -39.68 17.38 -23.52
CA LEU A 6 -39.15 16.83 -24.76
C LEU A 6 -39.00 15.30 -24.67
N ASP A 7 -39.68 14.65 -25.60
CA ASP A 7 -39.72 13.23 -25.93
C ASP A 7 -38.36 12.74 -26.48
N LEU A 8 -37.79 11.72 -25.84
CA LEU A 8 -36.62 10.98 -26.32
C LEU A 8 -37.09 9.66 -26.93
N SER A 9 -37.56 9.70 -28.17
CA SER A 9 -37.73 8.51 -29.00
C SER A 9 -37.50 8.79 -30.49
N ALA A 10 -36.27 8.52 -30.96
CA ALA A 10 -35.99 8.25 -32.37
C ALA A 10 -34.73 7.38 -32.48
N THR A 11 -34.92 6.06 -32.57
CA THR A 11 -34.75 5.25 -33.79
C THR A 11 -33.29 4.92 -34.12
N ILE A 12 -32.91 3.70 -33.72
CA ILE A 12 -31.69 2.99 -34.13
C ILE A 12 -31.80 2.67 -35.63
N SER A 13 -30.86 3.14 -36.43
CA SER A 13 -30.59 2.63 -37.77
C SER A 13 -29.20 2.00 -37.75
N GLU A 14 -29.17 0.67 -37.84
CA GLU A 14 -27.94 -0.11 -37.99
C GLU A 14 -27.32 0.14 -39.38
N GLN A 15 -26.02 0.47 -39.41
CA GLN A 15 -25.17 0.25 -40.59
C GLN A 15 -23.78 -0.23 -40.15
N PRO A 16 -23.10 -1.06 -40.96
CA PRO A 16 -21.97 -1.88 -40.54
C PRO A 16 -20.66 -1.07 -40.47
N LEU A 17 -19.85 -1.33 -39.45
CA LEU A 17 -18.48 -0.81 -39.33
C LEU A 17 -17.54 -1.57 -40.29
N GLU A 18 -17.13 -0.92 -41.38
CA GLU A 18 -15.98 -1.35 -42.19
C GLU A 18 -14.68 -1.01 -41.45
N LEU A 19 -13.81 -2.02 -41.27
CA LEU A 19 -12.45 -1.85 -40.74
C LEU A 19 -11.58 -1.17 -41.82
N GLU A 20 -11.25 0.11 -41.64
CA GLU A 20 -10.13 0.72 -42.36
C GLU A 20 -8.82 0.43 -41.61
N SER A 21 -7.91 -0.27 -42.28
CA SER A 21 -6.57 -0.56 -41.78
C SER A 21 -5.70 0.70 -41.80
N SER A 22 -5.36 1.22 -40.62
CA SER A 22 -4.34 2.26 -40.46
C SER A 22 -2.94 1.66 -40.68
N PRO A 23 -2.00 2.39 -41.34
CA PRO A 23 -0.64 1.90 -41.55
C PRO A 23 0.12 1.85 -40.22
N SER A 24 0.79 0.74 -39.94
CA SER A 24 1.63 0.56 -38.77
C SER A 24 2.79 1.56 -38.78
N ALA A 25 2.91 2.36 -37.74
CA ALA A 25 4.14 3.09 -37.46
C ALA A 25 5.23 2.07 -37.09
N SER A 26 6.31 2.02 -37.86
CA SER A 26 7.54 1.35 -37.47
C SER A 26 8.09 1.99 -36.19
N PRO A 27 8.77 1.25 -35.30
CA PRO A 27 9.37 1.83 -34.12
C PRO A 27 10.43 2.87 -34.52
N PRO A 28 10.56 3.99 -33.80
CA PRO A 28 11.75 4.84 -33.93
C PRO A 28 13.00 4.01 -33.61
N GLY A 29 14.06 4.27 -34.38
CA GLY A 29 15.33 3.55 -34.27
C GLY A 29 15.96 3.68 -32.88
N GLU A 30 16.66 2.62 -32.50
CA GLU A 30 17.41 2.47 -31.26
C GLU A 30 18.51 3.55 -31.14
N GLU A 31 18.20 4.64 -30.44
CA GLU A 31 19.16 5.54 -29.79
C GLU A 31 18.80 5.68 -28.29
N GLU A 32 18.60 4.56 -27.60
CA GLU A 32 18.47 4.50 -26.14
C GLU A 32 19.29 3.31 -25.63
N THR A 33 20.58 3.51 -25.36
CA THR A 33 21.39 2.48 -24.66
C THR A 33 22.41 3.05 -23.67
N GLU A 34 22.82 4.33 -23.77
CA GLU A 34 23.80 4.90 -22.83
C GLU A 34 23.17 5.51 -21.56
N GLY A 35 21.93 6.04 -21.65
CA GLY A 35 21.24 6.69 -20.53
C GLY A 35 20.68 5.73 -19.50
N GLU A 36 20.01 4.66 -19.94
CA GLU A 36 19.43 3.64 -19.06
C GLU A 36 20.51 2.80 -18.36
N GLU A 37 21.63 2.50 -19.03
CA GLU A 37 22.74 1.74 -18.45
C GLU A 37 23.49 2.55 -17.37
N SER A 38 23.60 3.87 -17.56
CA SER A 38 24.18 4.80 -16.57
C SER A 38 23.26 4.98 -15.34
N LEU A 39 21.95 5.13 -15.57
CA LEU A 39 20.96 5.22 -14.49
C LEU A 39 20.86 3.91 -13.70
N GLY A 40 20.83 2.76 -14.39
CA GLY A 40 20.86 1.44 -13.75
C GLY A 40 22.12 1.19 -12.92
N LYS A 41 23.26 1.76 -13.32
CA LYS A 41 24.53 1.68 -12.58
C LYS A 41 24.55 2.61 -11.36
N LEU A 42 23.97 3.81 -11.44
CA LEU A 42 23.81 4.72 -10.30
C LEU A 42 22.86 4.16 -9.24
N VAL A 43 21.78 3.49 -9.66
CA VAL A 43 20.82 2.83 -8.75
C VAL A 43 21.45 1.58 -8.12
N ALA A 44 22.33 0.87 -8.83
CA ALA A 44 23.04 -0.30 -8.29
C ALA A 44 24.01 0.06 -7.14
N ASP A 45 24.57 1.28 -7.14
CA ASP A 45 25.45 1.79 -6.08
C ASP A 45 24.70 2.61 -5.01
N SER A 46 23.39 2.82 -5.18
CA SER A 46 22.53 3.54 -4.26
C SER A 46 22.28 2.75 -2.98
N SER A 47 22.34 3.43 -1.83
CA SER A 47 22.12 2.85 -0.51
C SER A 47 20.94 3.51 0.20
N PHE A 48 20.35 2.80 1.16
CA PHE A 48 19.28 3.34 1.99
C PHE A 48 19.84 4.43 2.93
N GLU A 49 19.42 5.68 2.74
CA GLU A 49 20.01 6.86 3.39
C GLU A 49 19.35 7.13 4.76
N ARG A 50 19.45 6.18 5.70
CA ARG A 50 18.78 6.21 7.03
C ARG A 50 18.86 7.57 7.72
N GLY A 51 20.04 8.20 7.74
CA GLY A 51 20.24 9.50 8.39
C GLY A 51 19.35 10.61 7.83
N ARG A 52 19.20 10.66 6.50
CA ARG A 52 18.34 11.65 5.82
C ARG A 52 16.87 11.38 6.09
N HIS A 53 16.47 10.11 6.12
CA HIS A 53 15.09 9.72 6.48
C HIS A 53 14.71 10.13 7.90
N VAL A 54 15.63 9.96 8.86
CA VAL A 54 15.41 10.43 10.24
C VAL A 54 15.21 11.94 10.28
N MET A 55 16.04 12.71 9.56
CA MET A 55 15.89 14.18 9.49
C MET A 55 14.55 14.59 8.85
N PHE A 56 14.14 13.91 7.77
CA PHE A 56 12.85 14.14 7.12
C PHE A 56 11.69 13.90 8.11
N LEU A 57 11.70 12.77 8.81
CA LEU A 57 10.66 12.42 9.78
C LEU A 57 10.62 13.39 10.97
N GLN A 58 11.78 13.78 11.50
CA GLN A 58 11.88 14.77 12.57
C GLN A 58 11.34 16.14 12.14
N MET A 59 11.64 16.55 10.90
CA MET A 59 11.06 17.78 10.35
C MET A 59 9.53 17.69 10.27
N MET A 60 8.99 16.58 9.75
CA MET A 60 7.54 16.38 9.64
C MET A 60 6.85 16.31 11.01
N TYR A 61 7.54 15.76 12.02
CA TYR A 61 7.10 15.74 13.41
C TYR A 61 7.08 17.14 14.04
N GLN A 62 8.14 17.94 13.85
CA GLN A 62 8.27 19.27 14.48
C GLN A 62 7.49 20.37 13.75
N MET A 63 7.42 20.33 12.42
CA MET A 63 6.75 21.33 11.59
C MET A 63 6.17 20.71 10.33
N LEU A 64 4.84 20.57 10.29
CA LEU A 64 4.12 20.19 9.08
C LEU A 64 4.24 21.29 8.00
N PRO A 65 4.78 20.97 6.81
CA PRO A 65 4.85 21.90 5.68
C PRO A 65 3.47 22.49 5.34
N HIS A 66 3.44 23.71 4.80
CA HIS A 66 2.20 24.47 4.56
C HIS A 66 1.13 23.69 3.76
N HIS A 67 1.52 22.84 2.82
CA HIS A 67 0.57 22.03 2.03
C HIS A 67 -0.11 20.89 2.82
N TYR A 68 0.42 20.49 3.97
CA TYR A 68 -0.26 19.58 4.90
C TYR A 68 -1.15 20.31 5.90
N GLN A 69 -0.93 21.62 6.11
CA GLN A 69 -1.67 22.37 7.13
C GLN A 69 -3.17 22.49 6.80
N SER A 70 -3.54 22.44 5.52
CA SER A 70 -4.93 22.40 5.05
C SER A 70 -5.61 21.03 5.23
N GLN A 71 -4.86 19.98 5.55
CA GLN A 71 -5.37 18.62 5.76
C GLN A 71 -5.71 18.36 7.24
N GLU A 72 -6.50 19.24 7.87
CA GLU A 72 -6.82 19.14 9.30
C GLU A 72 -7.43 17.78 9.71
N ILE A 73 -8.18 17.15 8.79
CA ILE A 73 -8.84 15.84 8.98
C ILE A 73 -7.81 14.69 9.12
N ASN A 74 -6.59 14.84 8.58
CA ASN A 74 -5.59 13.78 8.53
C ASN A 74 -4.42 13.98 9.51
N ARG A 75 -4.45 14.97 10.39
CA ARG A 75 -3.29 15.31 11.24
C ARG A 75 -2.87 14.16 12.16
N LEU A 76 -3.81 13.39 12.68
CA LEU A 76 -3.51 12.17 13.46
C LEU A 76 -2.88 11.07 12.59
N THR A 77 -3.31 10.93 11.34
CA THR A 77 -2.70 10.00 10.38
C THR A 77 -1.27 10.41 10.03
N LEU A 78 -1.03 11.71 9.86
CA LEU A 78 0.31 12.24 9.65
C LEU A 78 1.20 12.05 10.89
N ALA A 79 0.64 12.26 12.09
CA ALA A 79 1.31 11.96 13.35
C ALA A 79 1.76 10.50 13.42
N TYR A 80 0.83 9.60 13.11
CA TYR A 80 1.08 8.17 13.06
C TYR A 80 2.21 7.84 12.08
N PHE A 81 2.15 8.32 10.83
CA PHE A 81 3.20 8.04 9.86
C PHE A 81 4.58 8.57 10.27
N ALA A 82 4.64 9.76 10.87
CA ALA A 82 5.90 10.32 11.35
C ALA A 82 6.50 9.51 12.50
N ILE A 83 5.71 9.22 13.53
CA ILE A 83 6.18 8.54 14.75
C ILE A 83 6.45 7.06 14.46
N SER A 84 5.53 6.37 13.80
CA SER A 84 5.73 4.96 13.40
C SER A 84 6.86 4.83 12.39
N GLY A 85 7.03 5.82 11.50
CA GLY A 85 8.22 5.91 10.63
C GLY A 85 9.52 6.00 11.42
N LEU A 86 9.58 6.83 12.47
CA LEU A 86 10.74 6.94 13.36
C LEU A 86 11.01 5.62 14.10
N ASP A 87 9.97 4.91 14.50
CA ASP A 87 10.09 3.59 15.10
C ASP A 87 10.67 2.56 14.11
N ILE A 88 10.17 2.51 12.88
CA ILE A 88 10.67 1.58 11.85
C ILE A 88 12.16 1.83 11.55
N VAL A 89 12.57 3.10 11.46
CA VAL A 89 13.98 3.45 11.25
C VAL A 89 14.84 3.38 12.52
N GLY A 90 14.28 2.94 13.64
CA GLY A 90 15.01 2.72 14.90
C GLY A 90 15.51 4.01 15.55
N SER A 91 14.74 5.10 15.46
CA SER A 91 15.05 6.42 16.02
C SER A 91 13.91 6.98 16.90
N LEU A 92 13.07 6.10 17.47
CA LEU A 92 11.96 6.50 18.34
C LEU A 92 12.43 7.18 19.64
N ASP A 93 13.66 6.94 20.06
CA ASP A 93 14.31 7.60 21.20
C ASP A 93 14.46 9.12 21.01
N THR A 94 14.37 9.61 19.77
CA THR A 94 14.45 11.04 19.45
C THR A 94 13.12 11.79 19.64
N VAL A 95 12.04 11.08 19.96
CA VAL A 95 10.68 11.63 20.12
C VAL A 95 10.40 11.97 21.57
N ASP A 96 9.95 13.20 21.84
CA ASP A 96 9.47 13.61 23.16
C ASP A 96 8.05 13.10 23.40
N ARG A 97 7.91 12.12 24.30
CA ARG A 97 6.63 11.47 24.61
C ARG A 97 5.58 12.44 25.16
N ASP A 98 5.99 13.44 25.92
CA ASP A 98 5.07 14.40 26.54
C ASP A 98 4.54 15.39 25.50
N GLU A 99 5.39 15.75 24.53
CA GLU A 99 5.02 16.57 23.38
C GLU A 99 4.04 15.80 22.46
N VAL A 100 4.31 14.51 22.15
CA VAL A 100 3.37 13.67 21.39
C VAL A 100 2.01 13.60 22.09
N ALA A 101 1.99 13.33 23.39
CA ALA A 101 0.74 13.24 24.15
C ALA A 101 -0.03 14.57 24.07
N SER A 102 0.65 15.70 24.27
CA SER A 102 0.04 17.03 24.16
C SER A 102 -0.47 17.33 22.75
N TRP A 103 0.26 16.93 21.72
CA TRP A 103 -0.10 17.12 20.32
C TRP A 103 -1.31 16.27 19.92
N VAL A 104 -1.34 14.99 20.26
CA VAL A 104 -2.50 14.10 20.05
C VAL A 104 -3.73 14.61 20.82
N LEU A 105 -3.55 15.06 22.07
CA LEU A 105 -4.63 15.66 22.86
C LEU A 105 -5.16 16.96 22.25
N SER A 106 -4.32 17.74 21.56
CA SER A 106 -4.72 18.98 20.89
C SER A 106 -5.68 18.76 19.72
N PHE A 107 -5.73 17.55 19.15
CA PHE A 107 -6.64 17.16 18.07
C PHE A 107 -7.97 16.57 18.54
N ARG A 108 -8.28 16.59 19.85
CA ARG A 108 -9.58 16.15 20.36
C ARG A 108 -10.67 17.19 20.07
N THR A 109 -11.23 17.16 18.88
CA THR A 109 -12.50 17.81 18.55
C THR A 109 -13.48 16.77 17.98
N HIS A 110 -14.59 16.57 18.71
CA HIS A 110 -15.86 15.92 18.36
C HIS A 110 -15.82 14.75 17.34
N PRO A 111 -16.17 13.52 17.75
CA PRO A 111 -16.08 12.33 16.91
C PRO A 111 -17.22 12.28 15.90
N GLU A 112 -17.00 12.84 14.72
CA GLU A 112 -17.69 12.40 13.50
C GLU A 112 -16.61 12.16 12.45
N ASP A 113 -16.49 10.89 12.08
CA ASP A 113 -15.67 10.29 11.02
C ASP A 113 -14.17 10.12 11.26
N ILE A 114 -13.78 8.85 11.50
CA ILE A 114 -12.68 8.12 10.85
C ILE A 114 -12.91 6.61 11.07
N ALA A 115 -12.97 5.83 9.98
CA ALA A 115 -12.39 4.49 9.85
C ALA A 115 -12.75 3.89 8.47
N GLU A 116 -11.93 4.14 7.46
CA GLU A 116 -11.72 3.12 6.43
C GLU A 116 -10.24 2.78 6.43
N ILE A 117 -9.91 1.76 7.23
CA ILE A 117 -8.86 0.75 7.05
C ILE A 117 -8.71 0.01 8.40
N ASN A 118 -9.16 -1.25 8.37
CA ASN A 118 -8.84 -2.33 9.29
C ASN A 118 -9.35 -2.26 10.76
N CYS A 119 -10.67 -2.17 10.96
CA CYS A 119 -11.31 -2.38 12.28
C CYS A 119 -10.87 -3.67 12.98
N ALA A 120 -10.50 -4.71 12.22
CA ALA A 120 -9.94 -5.96 12.75
C ALA A 120 -8.56 -5.76 13.40
N ALA A 121 -7.71 -4.89 12.86
CA ALA A 121 -6.43 -4.53 13.47
C ALA A 121 -6.63 -3.86 14.83
N ILE A 122 -7.59 -2.93 14.93
CA ILE A 122 -7.91 -2.26 16.21
C ILE A 122 -8.42 -3.28 17.24
N CYS A 123 -9.37 -4.14 16.87
CA CYS A 123 -9.89 -5.18 17.76
C CYS A 123 -8.77 -6.14 18.21
N PHE A 124 -7.87 -6.50 17.31
CA PHE A 124 -6.71 -7.35 17.61
C PHE A 124 -5.72 -6.67 18.57
N MET A 125 -5.40 -5.40 18.34
CA MET A 125 -4.49 -4.62 19.18
C MET A 125 -5.06 -4.40 20.59
N LEU A 126 -6.36 -4.15 20.71
CA LEU A 126 -7.04 -3.95 22.00
C LEU A 126 -7.39 -5.26 22.72
N ASP A 127 -7.18 -6.41 22.07
CA ASP A 127 -7.68 -7.72 22.53
C ASP A 127 -9.19 -7.71 22.85
N ASP A 128 -9.96 -6.89 22.12
CA ASP A 128 -11.40 -6.72 22.30
C ASP A 128 -12.12 -6.81 20.96
N TRP A 129 -12.85 -7.91 20.78
CA TRP A 129 -13.68 -8.19 19.60
C TRP A 129 -15.17 -7.99 19.86
N SER A 130 -15.56 -7.52 21.05
CA SER A 130 -16.97 -7.39 21.44
C SER A 130 -17.77 -6.43 20.55
N GLY A 131 -17.08 -5.47 19.94
CA GLY A 131 -17.65 -4.50 19.01
C GLY A 131 -17.79 -4.97 17.56
N MET A 132 -17.29 -6.17 17.20
CA MET A 132 -17.26 -6.64 15.82
C MET A 132 -17.77 -8.08 15.64
N ASP A 133 -18.73 -8.25 14.75
CA ASP A 133 -19.20 -9.57 14.31
C ASP A 133 -18.24 -10.13 13.25
N ARG A 134 -17.35 -11.05 13.67
CA ARG A 134 -16.32 -11.66 12.83
C ARG A 134 -16.87 -12.45 11.65
N ASP A 135 -18.02 -13.10 11.82
CA ASP A 135 -18.64 -13.90 10.76
C ASP A 135 -19.20 -12.99 9.67
N LYS A 136 -19.93 -11.93 10.06
CA LYS A 136 -20.43 -10.94 9.09
C LYS A 136 -19.31 -10.16 8.41
N ALA A 137 -18.26 -9.79 9.16
CA ALA A 137 -17.09 -9.12 8.60
C ALA A 137 -16.38 -10.01 7.58
N THR A 138 -16.19 -11.30 7.90
CA THR A 138 -15.65 -12.29 6.98
C THR A 138 -16.53 -12.41 5.74
N GLU A 139 -17.86 -12.57 5.88
CA GLU A 139 -18.78 -12.64 4.74
C GLU A 139 -18.70 -11.41 3.83
N TYR A 140 -18.61 -10.20 4.40
CA TYR A 140 -18.46 -8.97 3.63
C TYR A 140 -17.14 -8.92 2.86
N ILE A 141 -16.02 -9.26 3.52
CA ILE A 141 -14.70 -9.31 2.87
C ILE A 141 -14.72 -10.26 1.67
N LEU A 142 -15.34 -11.44 1.80
CA LEU A 142 -15.43 -12.39 0.68
C LEU A 142 -16.25 -11.87 -0.50
N LYS A 143 -17.24 -11.00 -0.26
CA LYS A 143 -18.00 -10.33 -1.33
C LYS A 143 -17.16 -9.29 -2.08
N CYS A 144 -16.07 -8.79 -1.49
CA CYS A 144 -15.13 -7.89 -2.14
C CYS A 144 -14.12 -8.60 -3.05
N LYS A 145 -14.06 -9.94 -3.02
CA LYS A 145 -13.19 -10.71 -3.93
C LYS A 145 -13.64 -10.51 -5.38
N ALA A 146 -12.71 -10.14 -6.26
CA ALA A 146 -12.99 -10.02 -7.69
C ALA A 146 -12.66 -11.32 -8.45
N TYR A 147 -12.99 -11.35 -9.73
CA TYR A 147 -12.86 -12.54 -10.58
C TYR A 147 -11.41 -13.00 -10.78
N ASP A 148 -10.45 -12.09 -10.64
CA ASP A 148 -9.01 -12.31 -10.87
C ASP A 148 -8.25 -12.72 -9.60
N GLY A 149 -8.96 -12.94 -8.48
CA GLY A 149 -8.41 -13.44 -7.22
C GLY A 149 -8.11 -12.37 -6.17
N GLY A 150 -7.86 -11.13 -6.57
CA GLY A 150 -7.66 -10.01 -5.66
C GLY A 150 -8.96 -9.51 -5.00
N PHE A 151 -8.85 -8.44 -4.22
CA PHE A 151 -9.99 -7.80 -3.56
C PHE A 151 -10.10 -6.33 -3.92
N GLY A 152 -11.32 -5.88 -4.16
CA GLY A 152 -11.65 -4.46 -4.28
C GLY A 152 -11.93 -3.81 -2.93
N MET A 153 -12.11 -2.48 -2.93
CA MET A 153 -12.51 -1.72 -1.73
C MET A 153 -13.94 -2.05 -1.28
N THR A 154 -14.80 -2.41 -2.22
CA THR A 154 -16.22 -2.73 -2.00
C THR A 154 -16.65 -3.88 -2.90
N PRO A 155 -17.77 -4.56 -2.60
CA PRO A 155 -18.28 -5.65 -3.43
C PRO A 155 -18.50 -5.23 -4.89
N GLY A 156 -17.98 -6.02 -5.82
CA GLY A 156 -18.08 -5.76 -7.26
C GLY A 156 -17.05 -4.75 -7.80
N ALA A 157 -16.18 -4.18 -6.96
CA ALA A 157 -15.09 -3.34 -7.40
C ALA A 157 -13.93 -4.16 -8.01
N GLU A 158 -13.12 -3.51 -8.85
CA GLU A 158 -11.87 -4.07 -9.38
C GLU A 158 -10.89 -4.38 -8.23
N SER A 159 -10.11 -5.45 -8.39
CA SER A 159 -9.03 -5.79 -7.47
C SER A 159 -8.00 -4.67 -7.33
N HIS A 160 -7.60 -4.38 -6.09
CA HIS A 160 -6.70 -3.29 -5.76
C HIS A 160 -5.76 -3.69 -4.63
N GLY A 161 -4.47 -3.33 -4.72
CA GLY A 161 -3.44 -3.77 -3.77
C GLY A 161 -3.77 -3.45 -2.31
N GLY A 162 -4.23 -2.22 -2.04
CA GLY A 162 -4.68 -1.85 -0.69
C GLY A 162 -5.91 -2.63 -0.22
N GLY A 163 -6.82 -3.01 -1.12
CA GLY A 163 -8.01 -3.80 -0.80
C GLY A 163 -7.68 -5.24 -0.51
N THR A 164 -6.85 -5.82 -1.36
CA THR A 164 -6.28 -7.15 -1.18
C THR A 164 -5.53 -7.25 0.14
N TYR A 165 -4.66 -6.29 0.48
CA TYR A 165 -4.01 -6.27 1.79
C TYR A 165 -5.00 -6.20 2.94
N CYS A 166 -5.93 -5.23 2.93
CA CYS A 166 -6.88 -5.06 4.02
C CYS A 166 -7.74 -6.31 4.22
N ALA A 167 -8.19 -6.95 3.14
CA ALA A 167 -8.95 -8.18 3.17
C ALA A 167 -8.13 -9.34 3.79
N VAL A 168 -6.93 -9.59 3.25
CA VAL A 168 -6.09 -10.72 3.68
C VAL A 168 -5.60 -10.53 5.11
N ALA A 169 -5.12 -9.34 5.48
CA ALA A 169 -4.70 -9.03 6.85
C ALA A 169 -5.86 -9.15 7.84
N SER A 170 -7.05 -8.64 7.50
CA SER A 170 -8.24 -8.77 8.36
C SER A 170 -8.60 -10.24 8.60
N LEU A 171 -8.60 -11.06 7.54
CA LEU A 171 -8.90 -12.48 7.65
C LEU A 171 -7.85 -13.22 8.49
N GLN A 172 -6.56 -12.85 8.36
CA GLN A 172 -5.48 -13.41 9.17
C GLN A 172 -5.65 -13.06 10.65
N LEU A 173 -5.89 -11.79 10.97
CA LEU A 173 -6.08 -11.31 12.35
C LEU A 173 -7.32 -11.89 13.00
N MET A 174 -8.38 -12.13 12.22
CA MET A 174 -9.57 -12.86 12.65
C MET A 174 -9.36 -14.38 12.70
N GLY A 175 -8.18 -14.93 12.38
CA GLY A 175 -7.96 -16.38 12.32
C GLY A 175 -8.85 -17.13 11.33
N SER A 176 -9.42 -16.40 10.34
CA SER A 176 -10.29 -16.95 9.29
C SER A 176 -9.49 -17.60 8.16
N ILE A 177 -8.19 -17.32 8.08
CA ILE A 177 -7.22 -18.04 7.25
C ILE A 177 -6.14 -18.64 8.15
N GLY A 178 -5.82 -19.92 7.92
CA GLY A 178 -4.85 -20.67 8.72
C GLY A 178 -3.42 -20.47 8.22
N VAL A 179 -2.47 -20.39 9.16
CA VAL A 179 -1.02 -20.19 8.94
C VAL A 179 -0.35 -21.36 8.17
N ASP A 180 -1.10 -22.42 7.86
CA ASP A 180 -0.57 -23.66 7.31
C ASP A 180 -1.22 -23.96 5.94
N LEU A 181 -1.16 -22.98 5.03
CA LEU A 181 -1.74 -23.06 3.67
C LEU A 181 -1.14 -24.20 2.81
N PHE A 182 -0.01 -24.78 3.23
CA PHE A 182 0.68 -25.88 2.55
C PHE A 182 0.61 -27.22 3.31
N SER A 183 0.03 -27.26 4.51
CA SER A 183 -0.22 -28.53 5.21
C SER A 183 -1.49 -29.14 4.63
N SER A 184 -1.33 -30.24 3.90
CA SER A 184 -2.36 -30.97 3.13
C SER A 184 -3.54 -31.55 3.94
N SER A 185 -3.93 -30.95 5.07
CA SER A 185 -5.22 -31.24 5.71
C SER A 185 -6.27 -30.27 5.20
N ALA A 186 -7.18 -30.82 4.40
CA ALA A 186 -8.33 -30.17 3.79
C ALA A 186 -9.25 -29.48 4.81
N SER A 187 -8.91 -28.26 5.21
CA SER A 187 -9.90 -27.29 5.67
C SER A 187 -10.22 -26.40 4.49
N SER A 188 -11.51 -26.27 4.17
CA SER A 188 -12.04 -25.51 3.04
C SER A 188 -11.48 -24.09 3.03
N SER A 189 -10.40 -23.86 2.28
CA SER A 189 -9.78 -22.55 2.18
C SER A 189 -10.83 -21.59 1.64
N ILE A 190 -11.25 -20.66 2.49
CA ILE A 190 -12.21 -19.60 2.17
C ILE A 190 -11.72 -18.73 1.00
N LEU A 191 -10.42 -18.81 0.72
CA LEU A 191 -9.69 -18.14 -0.35
C LEU A 191 -9.19 -19.14 -1.39
N ASP A 192 -9.23 -18.72 -2.65
CA ASP A 192 -8.53 -19.37 -3.75
C ASP A 192 -7.09 -18.87 -3.75
N ILE A 193 -6.24 -19.53 -2.95
CA ILE A 193 -4.86 -19.12 -2.72
C ILE A 193 -4.03 -19.09 -4.02
N PRO A 194 -4.08 -20.11 -4.90
CA PRO A 194 -3.34 -20.06 -6.17
C PRO A 194 -3.69 -18.83 -7.02
N LEU A 195 -4.99 -18.54 -7.18
CA LEU A 195 -5.43 -17.40 -7.99
C LEU A 195 -5.02 -16.05 -7.35
N LEU A 196 -5.14 -15.93 -6.03
CA LEU A 196 -4.69 -14.73 -5.31
C LEU A 196 -3.18 -14.54 -5.39
N LEU A 197 -2.39 -15.61 -5.28
CA LEU A 197 -0.93 -15.57 -5.44
C LEU A 197 -0.54 -15.15 -6.85
N GLU A 198 -1.18 -15.74 -7.87
CA GLU A 198 -0.97 -15.35 -9.26
C GLU A 198 -1.28 -13.87 -9.46
N TRP A 199 -2.39 -13.38 -8.93
CA TRP A 199 -2.75 -11.96 -8.97
C TRP A 199 -1.68 -11.07 -8.35
N CYS A 200 -1.17 -11.43 -7.17
CA CYS A 200 -0.12 -10.65 -6.48
C CYS A 200 1.20 -10.64 -7.26
N LEU A 201 1.64 -11.80 -7.77
CA LEU A 201 2.90 -11.91 -8.51
C LEU A 201 2.87 -11.14 -9.83
N GLN A 202 1.73 -11.11 -10.51
CA GLN A 202 1.51 -10.29 -11.71
C GLN A 202 1.46 -8.78 -11.43
N ARG A 203 1.62 -8.34 -10.17
CA ARG A 203 1.76 -6.92 -9.84
C ARG A 203 3.21 -6.45 -9.81
N GLN A 204 4.20 -7.34 -9.74
CA GLN A 204 5.59 -6.90 -9.84
C GLN A 204 5.91 -6.60 -11.32
N ALA A 205 6.13 -5.32 -11.62
CA ALA A 205 6.38 -4.87 -12.98
C ALA A 205 7.87 -5.02 -13.35
N SER A 206 8.19 -4.76 -14.61
CA SER A 206 9.55 -4.88 -15.15
C SER A 206 10.54 -3.89 -14.54
N ASP A 207 10.05 -2.78 -13.96
CA ASP A 207 10.87 -1.81 -13.21
C ASP A 207 11.22 -2.30 -11.79
N GLY A 208 10.72 -3.47 -11.38
CA GLY A 208 10.92 -4.08 -10.08
C GLY A 208 9.88 -3.67 -9.02
N GLY A 209 9.17 -2.56 -9.24
CA GLY A 209 8.14 -2.06 -8.35
C GLY A 209 6.83 -2.84 -8.45
N PHE A 210 5.90 -2.56 -7.54
CA PHE A 210 4.56 -3.13 -7.57
C PHE A 210 3.53 -2.10 -8.03
N GLN A 211 2.63 -2.53 -8.92
CA GLN A 211 1.45 -1.76 -9.30
C GLN A 211 0.23 -2.15 -8.46
N GLY A 212 -0.63 -1.18 -8.14
CA GLY A 212 -1.82 -1.42 -7.32
C GLY A 212 -2.92 -2.22 -8.02
N ARG A 213 -2.95 -2.19 -9.35
CA ARG A 213 -3.92 -2.89 -10.21
C ARG A 213 -3.37 -3.01 -11.62
N SER A 214 -4.00 -3.83 -12.45
CA SER A 214 -3.58 -4.08 -13.83
C SER A 214 -3.47 -2.79 -14.65
N ASN A 215 -2.45 -2.71 -15.51
CA ASN A 215 -2.19 -1.59 -16.42
C ASN A 215 -2.02 -0.21 -15.74
N LYS A 216 -1.48 -0.19 -14.52
CA LYS A 216 -1.08 1.04 -13.81
C LYS A 216 0.42 1.01 -13.51
N PRO A 217 1.06 2.18 -13.38
CA PRO A 217 2.48 2.24 -13.03
C PRO A 217 2.74 1.67 -11.64
N SER A 218 3.98 1.24 -11.42
CA SER A 218 4.50 0.90 -10.10
C SER A 218 4.46 2.12 -9.18
N ASP A 219 4.19 1.89 -7.90
CA ASP A 219 4.08 2.93 -6.87
C ASP A 219 4.65 2.40 -5.56
N THR A 220 5.49 3.22 -4.91
CA THR A 220 6.19 2.92 -3.65
C THR A 220 5.32 2.21 -2.62
N CYS A 221 4.07 2.64 -2.44
CA CYS A 221 3.26 2.07 -1.36
C CYS A 221 2.88 0.60 -1.60
N TYR A 222 2.76 0.16 -2.85
CA TYR A 222 2.40 -1.23 -3.16
C TYR A 222 3.54 -2.21 -2.93
N ALA A 223 4.79 -1.72 -2.79
CA ALA A 223 5.89 -2.54 -2.31
C ALA A 223 5.57 -3.17 -0.95
N PHE A 224 4.91 -2.40 -0.06
CA PHE A 224 4.35 -2.95 1.17
C PHE A 224 3.02 -3.65 0.91
N TRP A 225 2.02 -3.00 0.32
CA TRP A 225 0.66 -3.58 0.27
C TRP A 225 0.61 -4.97 -0.40
N ILE A 226 1.29 -5.14 -1.53
CA ILE A 226 1.34 -6.43 -2.22
C ILE A 226 2.37 -7.36 -1.56
N GLY A 227 3.54 -6.84 -1.19
CA GLY A 227 4.59 -7.61 -0.52
C GLY A 227 4.14 -8.25 0.79
N ALA A 228 3.33 -7.53 1.57
CA ALA A 228 2.77 -8.00 2.82
C ALA A 228 1.74 -9.11 2.60
N VAL A 229 0.88 -9.00 1.58
CA VAL A 229 -0.01 -10.12 1.19
C VAL A 229 0.80 -11.37 0.87
N LEU A 230 1.85 -11.23 0.05
CA LEU A 230 2.74 -12.34 -0.28
C LEU A 230 3.40 -12.94 0.97
N LYS A 231 3.85 -12.12 1.94
CA LYS A 231 4.39 -12.61 3.21
C LYS A 231 3.34 -13.32 4.08
N ILE A 232 2.13 -12.75 4.24
CA ILE A 232 1.03 -13.37 5.00
C ILE A 232 0.65 -14.74 4.40
N LEU A 233 0.68 -14.88 3.08
CA LEU A 233 0.41 -16.13 2.37
C LEU A 233 1.59 -17.12 2.38
N GLY A 234 2.71 -16.80 3.05
CA GLY A 234 3.92 -17.64 3.08
C GLY A 234 4.72 -17.67 1.76
N ALA A 235 4.41 -16.76 0.83
CA ALA A 235 4.98 -16.68 -0.51
C ALA A 235 6.00 -15.52 -0.67
N GLY A 236 6.48 -14.93 0.43
CA GLY A 236 7.42 -13.80 0.39
C GLY A 236 8.69 -14.06 -0.42
N LYS A 237 9.18 -15.32 -0.46
CA LYS A 237 10.36 -15.71 -1.26
C LYS A 237 10.17 -15.63 -2.78
N LEU A 238 8.94 -15.41 -3.24
CA LEU A 238 8.62 -15.24 -4.66
C LEU A 238 8.75 -13.77 -5.12
N ILE A 239 8.96 -12.83 -4.19
CA ILE A 239 9.24 -11.44 -4.52
C ILE A 239 10.66 -11.36 -5.11
N ASP A 240 10.83 -10.68 -6.25
CA ASP A 240 12.18 -10.27 -6.67
C ASP A 240 12.63 -9.11 -5.78
N GLU A 241 13.21 -9.45 -4.63
CA GLU A 241 13.64 -8.51 -3.60
C GLU A 241 14.70 -7.53 -4.12
N LYS A 242 15.58 -7.99 -5.02
CA LYS A 242 16.64 -7.15 -5.58
C LYS A 242 16.05 -6.10 -6.51
N ALA A 243 15.13 -6.49 -7.39
CA ALA A 243 14.44 -5.56 -8.28
C ALA A 243 13.57 -4.58 -7.49
N LEU A 244 12.82 -5.07 -6.49
CA LEU A 244 11.98 -4.22 -5.64
C LEU A 244 12.80 -3.20 -4.85
N ARG A 245 13.91 -3.63 -4.26
CA ARG A 245 14.84 -2.74 -3.56
C ARG A 245 15.40 -1.68 -4.51
N GLY A 246 15.77 -2.07 -5.73
CA GLY A 246 16.22 -1.15 -6.77
C GLY A 246 15.18 -0.07 -7.09
N PHE A 247 13.93 -0.47 -7.34
CA PHE A 247 12.80 0.45 -7.55
C PHE A 247 12.59 1.40 -6.37
N LEU A 248 12.60 0.90 -5.13
CA LEU A 248 12.40 1.76 -3.96
C LEU A 248 13.50 2.82 -3.81
N LEU A 249 14.74 2.47 -4.16
CA LEU A 249 15.86 3.41 -4.16
C LEU A 249 15.73 4.51 -5.22
N THR A 250 15.03 4.28 -6.34
CA THR A 250 14.76 5.34 -7.32
C THR A 250 13.70 6.33 -6.84
N CYS A 251 12.86 5.92 -5.89
CA CYS A 251 11.88 6.78 -5.23
C CYS A 251 12.42 7.47 -3.97
N GLN A 252 13.69 7.22 -3.60
CA GLN A 252 14.35 7.84 -2.45
C GLN A 252 14.75 9.28 -2.76
N SER A 253 14.32 10.23 -1.93
CA SER A 253 14.70 11.63 -2.09
C SER A 253 16.08 11.93 -1.51
N GLU A 254 16.82 12.84 -2.16
CA GLU A 254 18.08 13.37 -1.61
C GLU A 254 17.89 14.13 -0.29
N TYR A 255 16.68 14.59 0.02
CA TYR A 255 16.35 15.27 1.29
C TYR A 255 15.81 14.31 2.37
N GLY A 256 15.77 13.01 2.06
CA GLY A 256 15.09 12.00 2.88
C GLY A 256 13.59 11.91 2.56
N GLY A 257 13.03 10.78 2.95
CA GLY A 257 11.67 10.37 2.58
C GLY A 257 11.61 9.68 1.21
N PHE A 258 10.42 9.19 0.87
CA PHE A 258 10.10 8.57 -0.41
C PHE A 258 8.93 9.27 -1.09
N SER A 259 9.00 9.34 -2.41
CA SER A 259 7.91 9.78 -3.29
C SER A 259 7.08 8.59 -3.77
N LYS A 260 5.97 8.89 -4.45
CA LYS A 260 5.15 7.89 -5.13
C LYS A 260 5.86 7.25 -6.31
N PHE A 261 6.47 8.08 -7.14
CA PHE A 261 7.19 7.71 -8.36
C PHE A 261 8.62 8.29 -8.32
N PRO A 262 9.55 7.74 -9.14
CA PRO A 262 10.88 8.32 -9.29
C PRO A 262 10.83 9.80 -9.68
N ASP A 263 11.82 10.57 -9.23
CA ASP A 263 11.98 12.01 -9.52
C ASP A 263 10.86 12.94 -9.03
N GLU A 264 9.95 12.45 -8.18
CA GLU A 264 8.94 13.27 -7.50
C GLU A 264 9.38 13.70 -6.08
N LEU A 265 8.68 14.68 -5.51
CA LEU A 265 8.93 15.11 -4.14
C LEU A 265 8.43 14.07 -3.13
N PRO A 266 9.15 13.87 -2.01
CA PRO A 266 8.72 12.93 -0.99
C PRO A 266 7.49 13.43 -0.23
N ASP A 267 6.64 12.50 0.16
CA ASP A 267 5.49 12.75 1.03
C ASP A 267 5.44 11.75 2.17
N LEU A 268 4.72 12.08 3.23
CA LEU A 268 4.76 11.30 4.46
C LEU A 268 4.11 9.91 4.31
N TYR A 269 3.10 9.79 3.44
CA TYR A 269 2.40 8.54 3.18
C TYR A 269 3.32 7.56 2.44
N HIS A 270 3.89 7.95 1.31
CA HIS A 270 4.80 7.08 0.55
C HIS A 270 6.11 6.87 1.29
N SER A 271 6.58 7.86 2.07
CA SER A 271 7.74 7.67 2.97
C SER A 271 7.49 6.56 3.97
N TYR A 272 6.35 6.58 4.66
CA TYR A 272 5.98 5.56 5.64
C TYR A 272 5.96 4.16 5.01
N TYR A 273 5.24 3.98 3.90
CA TYR A 273 5.17 2.68 3.23
C TYR A 273 6.49 2.28 2.58
N GLY A 274 7.33 3.24 2.16
CA GLY A 274 8.70 2.98 1.74
C GLY A 274 9.55 2.40 2.88
N PHE A 275 9.50 2.99 4.08
CA PHE A 275 10.21 2.46 5.26
C PHE A 275 9.74 1.05 5.62
N ILE A 276 8.43 0.81 5.62
CA ILE A 276 7.90 -0.52 5.88
C ILE A 276 8.31 -1.50 4.78
N ALA A 277 8.31 -1.10 3.51
CA ALA A 277 8.74 -1.96 2.43
C ALA A 277 10.22 -2.35 2.56
N PHE A 278 11.12 -1.42 2.93
CA PHE A 278 12.51 -1.78 3.23
C PHE A 278 12.63 -2.69 4.46
N SER A 279 11.84 -2.46 5.51
CA SER A 279 11.80 -3.37 6.68
C SER A 279 11.26 -4.77 6.29
N LEU A 280 10.26 -4.82 5.40
CA LEU A 280 9.73 -6.05 4.82
C LEU A 280 10.80 -6.81 4.05
N LEU A 281 11.71 -6.10 3.36
CA LEU A 281 12.89 -6.64 2.69
C LEU A 281 14.08 -6.90 3.60
N GLU A 282 13.91 -6.76 4.93
CA GLU A 282 14.94 -7.00 5.93
C GLU A 282 16.18 -6.09 5.75
N GLU A 283 15.97 -4.84 5.31
CA GLU A 283 17.05 -3.86 5.14
C GLU A 283 17.81 -3.63 6.47
N PRO A 284 19.15 -3.71 6.46
CA PRO A 284 19.94 -3.58 7.68
C PRO A 284 19.70 -2.27 8.43
N GLY A 285 19.49 -2.38 9.75
CA GLY A 285 19.32 -1.23 10.63
C GLY A 285 17.88 -0.69 10.73
N LEU A 286 16.91 -1.35 10.08
CA LEU A 286 15.48 -1.13 10.33
C LEU A 286 14.94 -2.16 11.32
N ASN A 287 13.92 -1.76 12.08
CA ASN A 287 13.20 -2.64 12.99
C ASN A 287 12.28 -3.58 12.21
N SER A 288 12.17 -4.84 12.66
CA SER A 288 11.24 -5.83 12.11
C SER A 288 9.77 -5.44 12.34
N ILE A 289 8.89 -5.93 11.47
CA ILE A 289 7.49 -5.52 11.40
C ILE A 289 6.53 -6.71 11.53
N CYS A 290 5.39 -6.45 12.18
CA CYS A 290 4.19 -7.28 12.08
C CYS A 290 3.47 -6.92 10.78
N VAL A 291 3.57 -7.80 9.78
CA VAL A 291 3.07 -7.54 8.42
C VAL A 291 1.56 -7.35 8.37
N GLU A 292 0.79 -7.96 9.27
CA GLU A 292 -0.67 -7.83 9.32
C GLU A 292 -1.14 -6.47 9.84
N LEU A 293 -0.34 -5.85 10.70
CA LEU A 293 -0.65 -4.56 11.32
C LEU A 293 0.09 -3.39 10.64
N GLY A 294 1.15 -3.67 9.89
CA GLY A 294 1.96 -2.64 9.23
C GLY A 294 2.67 -1.72 10.24
N ILE A 295 3.10 -2.27 11.38
CA ILE A 295 3.86 -1.60 12.45
C ILE A 295 5.01 -2.49 12.91
N THR A 296 5.91 -1.98 13.76
CA THR A 296 7.02 -2.79 14.30
C THR A 296 6.53 -3.93 15.19
N ASP A 297 7.29 -5.02 15.24
CA ASP A 297 6.98 -6.15 16.13
C ASP A 297 6.93 -5.72 17.60
N ALA A 298 7.79 -4.79 18.00
CA ALA A 298 7.83 -4.24 19.35
C ALA A 298 6.51 -3.52 19.71
N ALA A 299 5.98 -2.70 18.79
CA ALA A 299 4.70 -2.02 18.97
C ALA A 299 3.51 -2.99 18.92
N ALA A 300 3.59 -4.05 18.13
CA ALA A 300 2.54 -5.08 18.07
C ALA A 300 2.47 -5.94 19.35
N LEU A 301 3.62 -6.15 20.02
CA LEU A 301 3.75 -6.98 21.23
C LEU A 301 3.58 -6.21 22.53
N SER A 302 3.52 -4.88 22.51
CA SER A 302 3.20 -4.07 23.68
C SER A 302 1.70 -4.18 24.03
N LYS A 303 1.31 -5.37 24.51
CA LYS A 303 0.01 -5.67 25.11
C LYS A 303 0.06 -5.46 26.63
#